data_AF-A0A5N5DTW7-F1
#
_entry.id   AF-A0A5N5DTW7-F1
#
_cell.length_a   1.000
_cell.length_b   1.000
_cell.length_c   1.000
_cell.angle_alpha   90.00
_cell.angle_beta   90.00
_cell.angle_gamma   90.00
#
_symmetry.space_group_name_H-M   'P 1'
#
loop_
_entity.id
_entity.type
_entity.pdbx_description
1 polymer ?
#
loop_
_entity_poly.entity_id
_entity_poly.type
_entity_poly.pdbx_seq_one_letter_code
_entity_poly.pdbx_strand_id
1 'polypeptide(L)'
;MGAPADDWESGFRALTKFVELKGHAGPAGRVHAFGIDLGGWVARRRIAYWDGTLSAGEVDLLENLPSWTWGKPRRKSWRAALSALSDELAARPNLDLSSTLVIDGIDLVAWANAQRTAHQNGELTDTQILMLEALPAWTWDNDTVRWETGLSALETYLREHDTADVPRTARANGFDVGKWVFRCREEYRAGTLPPDRIAELTKLPGWRWGRESDTWIQGVSALEAYTTIHGTAAPRQSEIFDGFSLGQWVHHRRRDYKTGALTIEKIATLESLPGWDWDPFESRWERGFSVLTQFVARSGHARPPRSAVTGTYPLGEWVSTQRKHHHRGVLSAARAARLEQLPGWRWIGDEQHE
;
A
#
# COMPACT_ATOMS: atom_id res chain seq x y z
N MET A 1 -19.05 -48.28 -12.31
CA MET A 1 -20.20 -48.34 -11.39
C MET A 1 -19.82 -47.54 -10.14
N GLY A 2 -20.21 -46.26 -10.10
CA GLY A 2 -19.93 -45.38 -8.97
C GLY A 2 -20.88 -45.67 -7.80
N ALA A 3 -20.37 -45.63 -6.58
CA ALA A 3 -21.15 -45.96 -5.38
C ALA A 3 -22.33 -44.97 -5.18
N PRO A 4 -23.58 -45.45 -5.02
CA PRO A 4 -24.74 -44.60 -4.79
C PRO A 4 -24.92 -44.30 -3.29
N ALA A 5 -23.94 -43.64 -2.66
CA ALA A 5 -23.80 -43.65 -1.19
C ALA A 5 -24.01 -42.31 -0.45
N ASP A 6 -24.37 -41.22 -1.13
CA ASP A 6 -24.58 -39.92 -0.44
C ASP A 6 -25.78 -39.12 -0.98
N ASP A 7 -26.80 -39.82 -1.47
CA ASP A 7 -28.08 -39.20 -1.82
C ASP A 7 -28.82 -38.74 -0.55
N TRP A 8 -29.04 -37.43 -0.43
CA TRP A 8 -29.74 -36.81 0.70
C TRP A 8 -31.15 -37.37 0.85
N GLU A 9 -31.91 -37.47 -0.24
CA GLU A 9 -33.33 -37.84 -0.20
C GLU A 9 -33.50 -39.28 0.29
N SER A 10 -32.74 -40.23 -0.27
CA SER A 10 -32.74 -41.62 0.18
C SER A 10 -32.31 -41.75 1.65
N GLY A 11 -31.26 -41.03 2.04
CA GLY A 11 -30.73 -41.06 3.41
C GLY A 11 -31.70 -40.50 4.44
N PHE A 12 -32.27 -39.33 4.18
CA PHE A 12 -33.24 -38.69 5.04
C PHE A 12 -34.52 -39.53 5.17
N ARG A 13 -35.05 -40.05 4.05
CA ARG A 13 -36.21 -40.96 4.05
C ARG A 13 -35.96 -42.23 4.88
N ALA A 14 -34.77 -42.82 4.76
CA ALA A 14 -34.39 -43.99 5.54
C ALA A 14 -34.28 -43.67 7.04
N LEU A 15 -33.75 -42.50 7.40
CA LEU A 15 -33.67 -42.04 8.78
C LEU A 15 -35.06 -41.82 9.38
N THR A 16 -35.97 -41.15 8.67
CA THR A 16 -37.35 -40.90 9.14
C THR A 16 -38.06 -42.21 9.47
N LYS A 17 -38.00 -43.20 8.55
CA LYS A 17 -38.56 -44.54 8.80
C LYS A 17 -37.89 -45.26 9.96
N PHE A 18 -36.58 -45.08 10.14
CA PHE A 18 -35.85 -45.65 11.27
C PHE A 18 -36.37 -45.07 12.59
N VAL A 19 -36.58 -43.76 12.66
CA VAL A 19 -37.12 -43.07 13.84
C VAL A 19 -38.53 -43.57 14.16
N GLU A 20 -39.40 -43.71 13.15
CA GLU A 20 -40.75 -44.27 13.34
C GLU A 20 -40.73 -45.68 13.94
N LEU A 21 -39.80 -46.54 13.48
CA LEU A 21 -39.73 -47.94 13.94
C LEU A 21 -38.99 -48.13 15.27
N LYS A 22 -38.00 -47.29 15.57
CA LYS A 22 -37.10 -47.47 16.72
C LYS A 22 -37.32 -46.46 17.83
N GLY A 23 -38.05 -45.37 17.57
CA GLY A 23 -38.30 -44.29 18.52
C GLY A 23 -37.11 -43.36 18.77
N HIS A 24 -36.01 -43.51 18.02
CA HIS A 24 -34.83 -42.65 18.15
C HIS A 24 -34.09 -42.46 16.82
N ALA A 25 -33.43 -41.31 16.64
CA ALA A 25 -32.69 -40.95 15.42
C ALA A 25 -31.18 -41.26 15.49
N GLY A 26 -30.80 -42.25 16.29
CA GLY A 26 -29.41 -42.59 16.59
C GLY A 26 -29.05 -44.04 16.25
N PRO A 27 -28.99 -44.44 14.97
CA PRO A 27 -28.51 -45.77 14.59
C PRO A 27 -27.08 -46.00 15.11
N ALA A 28 -26.87 -47.09 15.86
CA ALA A 28 -25.58 -47.38 16.49
C ALA A 28 -24.61 -48.07 15.51
N GLY A 29 -23.50 -47.40 15.17
CA GLY A 29 -22.47 -47.98 14.30
C GLY A 29 -22.90 -48.08 12.83
N ARG A 30 -22.37 -49.06 12.06
CA ARG A 30 -22.73 -49.31 10.65
C ARG A 30 -24.03 -50.09 10.51
N VAL A 31 -25.14 -49.47 10.91
CA VAL A 31 -26.48 -50.06 10.70
C VAL A 31 -26.84 -49.95 9.22
N HIS A 32 -27.03 -51.10 8.57
CA HIS A 32 -27.62 -51.16 7.24
C HIS A 32 -29.14 -51.26 7.38
N ALA A 33 -29.85 -50.26 6.88
CA ALA A 33 -31.30 -50.20 6.93
C ALA A 33 -31.85 -49.58 5.64
N PHE A 34 -32.99 -50.09 5.18
CA PHE A 34 -33.69 -49.57 4.00
C PHE A 34 -32.81 -49.48 2.74
N GLY A 35 -31.87 -50.41 2.58
CA GLY A 35 -30.99 -50.50 1.41
C GLY A 35 -29.73 -49.62 1.45
N ILE A 36 -29.46 -48.91 2.56
CA ILE A 36 -28.27 -48.05 2.70
C ILE A 36 -27.52 -48.31 4.00
N ASP A 37 -26.24 -47.92 4.05
CA ASP A 37 -25.48 -47.75 5.31
C ASP A 37 -25.98 -46.48 6.03
N LEU A 38 -27.13 -46.59 6.70
CA LEU A 38 -27.80 -45.48 7.38
C LEU A 38 -26.92 -44.93 8.50
N GLY A 39 -26.24 -45.80 9.24
CA GLY A 39 -25.31 -45.39 10.28
C GLY A 39 -24.14 -44.54 9.76
N GLY A 40 -23.53 -44.98 8.66
CA GLY A 40 -22.51 -44.20 7.97
C GLY A 40 -23.03 -42.87 7.40
N TRP A 41 -24.26 -42.86 6.85
CA TRP A 41 -24.90 -41.65 6.35
C TRP A 41 -25.14 -40.62 7.46
N VAL A 42 -25.72 -41.04 8.59
CA VAL A 42 -25.93 -40.19 9.78
C VAL A 42 -24.60 -39.63 10.30
N ALA A 43 -23.55 -40.47 10.35
CA ALA A 43 -22.23 -40.02 10.76
C ALA A 43 -21.66 -38.93 9.83
N ARG A 44 -21.82 -39.08 8.51
CA ARG A 44 -21.42 -38.06 7.53
C ARG A 44 -22.21 -36.76 7.70
N ARG A 45 -23.53 -36.82 7.94
CA ARG A 45 -24.34 -35.61 8.18
C ARG A 45 -23.90 -34.86 9.44
N ARG A 46 -23.58 -35.58 10.52
CA ARG A 46 -23.02 -34.96 11.74
C ARG A 46 -21.66 -34.32 11.49
N ILE A 47 -20.81 -34.95 10.68
CA ILE A 47 -19.51 -34.37 10.27
C ILE A 47 -19.74 -33.08 9.47
N ALA A 48 -20.57 -33.12 8.42
CA ALA A 48 -20.92 -31.96 7.61
C ALA A 48 -21.54 -30.83 8.45
N TYR A 49 -22.37 -31.16 9.44
CA TYR A 49 -22.89 -30.19 10.40
C TYR A 49 -21.74 -29.50 11.16
N TRP A 50 -20.86 -30.25 11.82
CA TRP A 50 -19.77 -29.65 12.62
C TRP A 50 -18.74 -28.90 11.78
N ASP A 51 -18.59 -29.26 10.51
CA ASP A 51 -17.72 -28.62 9.52
C ASP A 51 -18.41 -27.42 8.83
N GLY A 52 -19.70 -27.18 9.10
CA GLY A 52 -20.46 -26.02 8.60
C GLY A 52 -20.91 -26.14 7.14
N THR A 53 -20.76 -27.30 6.51
CA THR A 53 -21.03 -27.51 5.07
C THR A 53 -22.42 -28.05 4.77
N LEU A 54 -23.20 -28.36 5.81
CA LEU A 54 -24.59 -28.81 5.67
C LEU A 54 -25.52 -27.61 5.52
N SER A 55 -26.42 -27.62 4.53
CA SER A 55 -27.28 -26.47 4.25
C SER A 55 -28.28 -26.20 5.37
N ALA A 56 -28.74 -24.95 5.50
CA ALA A 56 -29.73 -24.56 6.53
C ALA A 56 -30.99 -25.42 6.48
N GLY A 57 -31.56 -25.68 5.29
CA GLY A 57 -32.74 -26.52 5.15
C GLY A 57 -32.51 -27.99 5.55
N GLU A 58 -31.33 -28.54 5.28
CA GLU A 58 -30.97 -29.89 5.74
C GLU A 58 -30.82 -29.97 7.27
N VAL A 59 -30.25 -28.91 7.89
CA VAL A 59 -30.15 -28.79 9.34
C VAL A 59 -31.55 -28.76 9.96
N ASP A 60 -32.43 -27.88 9.48
CA ASP A 60 -33.80 -27.75 9.98
C ASP A 60 -34.58 -29.07 9.88
N LEU A 61 -34.47 -29.78 8.76
CA LEU A 61 -35.13 -31.06 8.56
C LEU A 61 -34.66 -32.11 9.56
N LEU A 62 -33.36 -32.17 9.86
CA LEU A 62 -32.81 -33.12 10.82
C LEU A 62 -33.14 -32.74 12.27
N GLU A 63 -33.09 -31.46 12.62
CA GLU A 63 -33.44 -30.98 13.97
C GLU A 63 -34.92 -31.18 14.31
N ASN A 64 -35.79 -31.21 13.31
CA ASN A 64 -37.20 -31.54 13.48
C ASN A 64 -37.49 -33.03 13.69
N LEU A 65 -36.49 -33.92 13.59
CA LEU A 65 -36.68 -35.36 13.85
C LEU A 65 -36.70 -35.67 15.36
N PRO A 66 -37.65 -36.48 15.84
CA PRO A 66 -37.69 -36.91 17.23
C PRO A 66 -36.37 -37.56 17.69
N SER A 67 -35.85 -37.09 18.82
CA SER A 67 -34.61 -37.58 19.44
C SER A 67 -33.35 -37.42 18.56
N TRP A 68 -33.36 -36.53 17.56
CA TRP A 68 -32.15 -36.17 16.83
C TRP A 68 -31.19 -35.39 17.71
N THR A 69 -29.90 -35.71 17.58
CA THR A 69 -28.83 -34.94 18.19
C THR A 69 -27.62 -34.92 17.26
N TRP A 70 -26.91 -33.78 17.25
CA TRP A 70 -25.64 -33.61 16.55
C TRP A 70 -24.46 -34.29 17.27
N GLY A 71 -24.70 -34.84 18.45
CA GLY A 71 -23.67 -35.38 19.33
C GLY A 71 -22.82 -34.28 19.97
N LYS A 72 -21.69 -34.67 20.57
CA LYS A 72 -20.75 -33.71 21.16
C LYS A 72 -20.01 -32.94 20.06
N PRO A 73 -19.67 -31.66 20.30
CA PRO A 73 -18.83 -30.89 19.39
C PRO A 73 -17.55 -31.64 19.04
N ARG A 74 -17.21 -31.66 17.76
CA ARG A 74 -15.90 -32.16 17.32
C ARG A 74 -14.84 -31.12 17.69
N ARG A 75 -13.75 -31.57 18.32
CA ARG A 75 -12.63 -30.69 18.63
C ARG A 75 -12.11 -30.04 17.35
N LYS A 76 -11.91 -28.72 17.39
CA LYS A 76 -11.38 -27.92 16.28
C LYS A 76 -12.24 -27.97 15.01
N SER A 77 -13.55 -28.22 15.14
CA SER A 77 -14.46 -28.14 14.00
C SER A 77 -14.79 -26.68 13.65
N TRP A 78 -15.28 -26.45 12.44
CA TRP A 78 -15.64 -25.12 11.97
C TRP A 78 -16.72 -24.47 12.85
N ARG A 79 -17.81 -25.17 13.15
CA ARG A 79 -18.87 -24.67 14.05
C ARG A 79 -18.39 -24.44 15.49
N ALA A 80 -17.42 -25.21 15.99
CA ALA A 80 -16.85 -24.97 17.31
C ALA A 80 -16.05 -23.66 17.34
N ALA A 81 -15.24 -23.40 16.31
CA ALA A 81 -14.52 -22.13 16.16
C ALA A 81 -15.49 -20.94 15.99
N LEU A 82 -16.53 -21.10 15.16
CA LEU A 82 -17.56 -20.08 14.97
C LEU A 82 -18.26 -19.73 16.30
N SER A 83 -18.69 -20.74 17.06
CA SER A 83 -19.35 -20.53 18.36
C SER A 83 -18.43 -19.79 19.33
N ALA A 84 -17.17 -20.24 19.46
CA ALA A 84 -16.21 -19.59 20.34
C ALA A 84 -15.93 -18.13 19.92
N LEU A 85 -15.84 -17.85 18.62
CA LEU A 85 -15.68 -16.47 18.13
C LEU A 85 -16.94 -15.63 18.39
N SER A 86 -18.13 -16.18 18.18
CA SER A 86 -19.40 -15.51 18.46
C SER A 86 -19.50 -15.09 19.93
N ASP A 87 -19.18 -15.99 20.84
CA ASP A 87 -19.21 -15.71 22.29
C ASP A 87 -18.24 -14.58 22.66
N GLU A 88 -17.06 -14.57 22.04
CA GLU A 88 -16.05 -13.55 22.30
C GLU A 88 -16.40 -12.19 21.72
N LEU A 89 -16.97 -12.14 20.52
CA LEU A 89 -17.46 -10.89 19.92
C LEU A 89 -18.65 -10.32 20.69
N ALA A 90 -19.53 -11.19 21.21
CA ALA A 90 -20.64 -10.77 22.06
C ALA A 90 -20.16 -10.23 23.42
N ALA A 91 -19.15 -10.86 24.03
CA ALA A 91 -18.58 -10.41 25.30
C ALA A 91 -17.70 -9.14 25.15
N ARG A 92 -17.05 -8.98 24.00
CA ARG A 92 -16.07 -7.92 23.71
C ARG A 92 -16.38 -7.29 22.34
N PRO A 93 -17.32 -6.33 22.26
CA PRO A 93 -17.68 -5.70 20.98
C PRO A 93 -16.52 -5.05 20.23
N ASN A 94 -15.46 -4.65 20.94
CA ASN A 94 -14.24 -4.07 20.38
C ASN A 94 -13.05 -5.05 20.42
N LEU A 95 -13.31 -6.35 20.31
CA LEU A 95 -12.27 -7.38 20.36
C LEU A 95 -11.22 -7.14 19.28
N ASP A 96 -10.00 -6.84 19.71
CA ASP A 96 -8.87 -6.71 18.81
C ASP A 96 -8.35 -8.09 18.38
N LEU A 97 -8.66 -8.48 17.14
CA LEU A 97 -8.11 -9.69 16.49
C LEU A 97 -6.69 -9.45 15.94
N SER A 98 -5.88 -8.62 16.62
CA SER A 98 -4.46 -8.39 16.27
C SER A 98 -3.48 -9.32 16.95
N SER A 99 -3.86 -9.88 18.09
CA SER A 99 -3.04 -10.75 18.90
C SER A 99 -3.73 -12.09 19.08
N THR A 100 -2.96 -13.17 19.00
CA THR A 100 -3.42 -14.55 19.18
C THR A 100 -4.40 -14.70 20.34
N LEU A 101 -5.56 -15.30 20.05
CA LEU A 101 -6.59 -15.64 21.03
C LEU A 101 -6.90 -17.13 20.89
N VAL A 102 -6.43 -17.93 21.85
CA VAL A 102 -6.62 -19.39 21.84
C VAL A 102 -7.74 -19.78 22.79
N ILE A 103 -8.81 -20.38 22.25
CA ILE A 103 -9.93 -20.94 23.02
C ILE A 103 -10.08 -22.40 22.65
N ASP A 104 -10.09 -23.28 23.65
CA ASP A 104 -10.19 -24.74 23.46
C ASP A 104 -9.21 -25.33 22.42
N GLY A 105 -8.02 -24.71 22.32
CA GLY A 105 -6.97 -25.11 21.38
C GLY A 105 -7.18 -24.67 19.94
N ILE A 106 -8.08 -23.70 19.70
CA ILE A 106 -8.33 -23.04 18.42
C ILE A 106 -7.81 -21.60 18.52
N ASP A 107 -6.89 -21.21 17.64
CA ASP A 107 -6.52 -19.80 17.45
C ASP A 107 -7.61 -19.10 16.64
N LEU A 108 -8.47 -18.34 17.32
CA LEU A 108 -9.62 -17.69 16.70
C LEU A 108 -9.21 -16.55 15.76
N VAL A 109 -8.07 -15.90 16.00
CA VAL A 109 -7.55 -14.85 15.10
C VAL A 109 -7.09 -15.47 13.79
N ALA A 110 -6.27 -16.51 13.87
CA ALA A 110 -5.81 -17.22 12.68
C ALA A 110 -6.98 -17.84 11.91
N TRP A 111 -7.95 -18.43 12.62
CA TRP A 111 -9.13 -19.03 12.02
C TRP A 111 -10.02 -18.00 11.31
N ALA A 112 -10.30 -16.85 11.94
CA ALA A 112 -11.09 -15.76 11.34
C ALA A 112 -10.44 -15.21 10.06
N ASN A 113 -9.12 -15.00 10.08
CA ASN A 113 -8.38 -14.57 8.89
C ASN A 113 -8.44 -15.62 7.77
N ALA A 114 -8.32 -16.91 8.11
CA ALA A 114 -8.49 -17.99 7.14
C ALA A 114 -9.90 -17.99 6.51
N GLN A 115 -10.95 -17.65 7.26
CA GLN A 115 -12.30 -17.54 6.69
C GLN A 115 -12.41 -16.38 5.70
N ARG A 116 -11.79 -15.23 5.99
CA ARG A 116 -11.78 -14.09 5.07
C ARG A 116 -11.03 -14.40 3.78
N THR A 117 -9.90 -15.11 3.87
CA THR A 117 -9.17 -15.59 2.70
C THR A 117 -9.98 -16.60 1.89
N ALA A 118 -10.61 -17.58 2.56
CA ALA A 118 -11.47 -18.56 1.90
C ALA A 118 -12.67 -17.88 1.19
N HIS A 119 -13.25 -16.83 1.79
CA HIS A 119 -14.30 -16.03 1.15
C HIS A 119 -13.79 -15.32 -0.11
N GLN A 120 -12.64 -14.65 -0.02
CA GLN A 120 -12.02 -13.98 -1.17
C GLN A 120 -11.73 -14.96 -2.33
N ASN A 121 -11.37 -16.20 -2.01
CA ASN A 121 -11.10 -17.25 -2.98
C ASN A 121 -12.36 -17.98 -3.49
N GLY A 122 -13.54 -17.69 -2.94
CA GLY A 122 -14.78 -18.41 -3.29
C GLY A 122 -14.84 -19.85 -2.77
N GLU A 123 -14.12 -20.16 -1.70
CA GLU A 123 -14.00 -21.51 -1.12
C GLU A 123 -15.06 -21.79 -0.04
N LEU A 124 -15.74 -20.76 0.47
CA LEU A 124 -16.81 -20.91 1.46
C LEU A 124 -18.14 -21.27 0.81
N THR A 125 -18.91 -22.13 1.49
CA THR A 125 -20.31 -22.41 1.13
C THR A 125 -21.22 -21.25 1.52
N ASP A 126 -22.37 -21.09 0.84
CA ASP A 126 -23.39 -20.08 1.17
C ASP A 126 -23.81 -20.14 2.65
N THR A 127 -23.89 -21.35 3.21
CA THR A 127 -24.25 -21.53 4.63
C THR A 127 -23.16 -21.01 5.56
N GLN A 128 -21.87 -21.24 5.26
CA GLN A 128 -20.77 -20.68 6.04
C GLN A 128 -20.74 -19.16 5.97
N ILE A 129 -20.99 -18.58 4.80
CA ILE A 129 -21.07 -17.13 4.59
C ILE A 129 -22.19 -16.55 5.47
N LEU A 130 -23.42 -17.07 5.37
CA LEU A 130 -24.56 -16.62 6.17
C LEU A 130 -24.28 -16.73 7.69
N MET A 131 -23.64 -17.82 8.13
CA MET A 131 -23.29 -18.01 9.53
C MET A 131 -22.21 -17.04 10.03
N LEU A 132 -21.24 -16.67 9.18
CA LEU A 132 -20.22 -15.68 9.51
C LEU A 132 -20.79 -14.26 9.52
N GLU A 133 -21.67 -13.92 8.57
CA GLU A 133 -22.34 -12.61 8.50
C GLU A 133 -23.32 -12.38 9.66
N ALA A 134 -23.80 -13.45 10.29
CA ALA A 134 -24.62 -13.37 11.50
C ALA A 134 -23.81 -13.07 12.77
N LEU A 135 -22.47 -13.11 12.73
CA LEU A 135 -21.63 -12.80 13.88
C LEU A 135 -21.68 -11.30 14.21
N PRO A 136 -21.68 -10.92 15.51
CA PRO A 136 -21.62 -9.51 15.90
C PRO A 136 -20.36 -8.81 15.37
N ALA A 137 -20.53 -7.66 14.73
CA ALA A 137 -19.42 -6.85 14.20
C ALA A 137 -18.47 -7.58 13.22
N TRP A 138 -18.91 -8.69 12.61
CA TRP A 138 -18.13 -9.36 11.57
C TRP A 138 -18.07 -8.54 10.30
N THR A 139 -16.87 -8.46 9.72
CA THR A 139 -16.64 -7.82 8.43
C THR A 139 -15.66 -8.66 7.61
N TRP A 140 -15.90 -8.66 6.30
CA TRP A 140 -14.99 -9.25 5.31
C TRP A 140 -13.75 -8.36 5.12
N ASP A 141 -13.92 -7.04 5.10
CA ASP A 141 -12.83 -6.06 5.03
C ASP A 141 -12.30 -5.68 6.42
N ASN A 142 -11.54 -6.59 7.01
CA ASN A 142 -10.92 -6.40 8.32
C ASN A 142 -9.72 -5.45 8.28
N ASP A 143 -9.13 -5.21 7.11
CA ASP A 143 -7.98 -4.33 7.00
C ASP A 143 -8.41 -2.87 7.21
N THR A 144 -9.49 -2.44 6.57
CA THR A 144 -10.08 -1.11 6.76
C THR A 144 -10.52 -0.88 8.21
N VAL A 145 -11.27 -1.83 8.80
CA VAL A 145 -11.75 -1.70 10.19
C VAL A 145 -10.59 -1.59 11.17
N ARG A 146 -9.52 -2.36 10.98
CA ARG A 146 -8.35 -2.30 11.86
C ARG A 146 -7.55 -1.03 11.67
N TRP A 147 -7.50 -0.52 10.44
CA TRP A 147 -6.91 0.78 10.16
C TRP A 147 -7.66 1.90 10.90
N GLU A 148 -8.98 1.96 10.75
CA GLU A 148 -9.84 2.94 11.43
C GLU A 148 -9.74 2.83 12.96
N THR A 149 -9.72 1.60 13.49
CA THR A 149 -9.54 1.34 14.93
C THR A 149 -8.18 1.84 15.42
N GLY A 150 -7.12 1.58 14.66
CA GLY A 150 -5.77 2.04 14.99
C GLY A 150 -5.62 3.56 14.92
N LEU A 151 -6.23 4.19 13.92
CA LEU A 151 -6.27 5.64 13.79
C LEU A 151 -7.02 6.29 14.95
N SER A 152 -8.20 5.77 15.31
CA SER A 152 -8.99 6.23 16.46
C SER A 152 -8.24 6.07 17.80
N ALA A 153 -7.50 4.96 17.96
CA ALA A 153 -6.66 4.73 19.13
C ALA A 153 -5.48 5.72 19.18
N LEU A 154 -4.87 6.04 18.03
CA LEU A 154 -3.80 7.04 17.95
C LEU A 154 -4.31 8.45 18.22
N GLU A 155 -5.47 8.84 17.70
CA GLU A 155 -6.10 10.12 18.02
C GLU A 155 -6.42 10.25 19.51
N THR A 156 -6.86 9.16 20.14
CA THR A 156 -7.06 9.12 21.59
C THR A 156 -5.74 9.29 22.34
N TYR A 157 -4.70 8.57 21.94
CA TYR A 157 -3.37 8.72 22.53
C TYR A 157 -2.83 10.15 22.39
N LEU A 158 -2.98 10.77 21.22
CA LEU A 158 -2.59 12.16 20.96
C LEU A 158 -3.35 13.13 21.88
N ARG A 159 -4.65 12.92 22.08
CA ARG A 159 -5.45 13.75 22.98
C ARG A 159 -5.01 13.65 24.44
N GLU A 160 -4.57 12.46 24.86
CA GLU A 160 -4.15 12.19 26.25
C GLU A 160 -2.71 12.63 26.54
N HIS A 161 -1.82 12.58 25.55
CA HIS A 161 -0.39 12.77 25.75
C HIS A 161 0.23 13.94 24.96
N ASP A 162 -0.51 14.56 24.05
CA ASP A 162 -0.06 15.66 23.17
C ASP A 162 1.23 15.32 22.39
N THR A 163 1.41 14.03 22.06
CA THR A 163 2.60 13.54 21.35
C THR A 163 2.30 12.35 20.46
N ALA A 164 2.86 12.38 19.25
CA ALA A 164 2.85 11.26 18.31
C ALA A 164 4.03 10.29 18.51
N ASP A 165 4.86 10.52 19.53
CA ASP A 165 5.91 9.58 19.92
C ASP A 165 5.33 8.48 20.82
N VAL A 166 4.67 7.51 20.18
CA VAL A 166 3.95 6.45 20.85
C VAL A 166 4.92 5.32 21.26
N PRO A 167 5.08 5.02 22.57
CA PRO A 167 5.87 3.87 23.02
C PRO A 167 5.30 2.57 22.46
N ARG A 168 6.16 1.59 22.13
CA ARG A 168 5.74 0.30 21.54
C ARG A 168 4.70 -0.47 22.39
N THR A 169 4.72 -0.26 23.70
CA THR A 169 3.82 -0.89 24.68
C THR A 169 2.55 -0.09 24.95
N ALA A 170 2.39 1.09 24.34
CA ALA A 170 1.23 1.94 24.57
C ALA A 170 -0.05 1.25 24.08
N ARG A 171 -1.12 1.45 24.85
CA ARG A 171 -2.47 1.01 24.53
C ARG A 171 -3.42 2.19 24.70
N ALA A 172 -4.41 2.28 23.82
CA ALA A 172 -5.48 3.27 23.88
C ALA A 172 -6.77 2.59 23.41
N ASN A 173 -7.89 2.83 24.09
CA ASN A 173 -9.18 2.18 23.81
C ASN A 173 -9.12 0.64 23.70
N GLY A 174 -8.25 -0.01 24.48
CA GLY A 174 -8.04 -1.47 24.44
C GLY A 174 -7.21 -1.98 23.25
N PHE A 175 -6.78 -1.10 22.35
CA PHE A 175 -6.00 -1.41 21.17
C PHE A 175 -4.49 -1.20 21.40
N ASP A 176 -3.64 -2.08 20.85
CA ASP A 176 -2.18 -1.99 20.95
C ASP A 176 -1.60 -0.92 19.99
N VAL A 177 -1.96 0.34 20.21
CA VAL A 177 -1.59 1.48 19.36
C VAL A 177 -0.07 1.60 19.15
N GLY A 178 0.74 1.29 20.18
CA GLY A 178 2.20 1.30 20.06
C GLY A 178 2.76 0.30 19.05
N LYS A 179 2.19 -0.92 18.99
CA LYS A 179 2.58 -1.93 17.99
C LYS A 179 2.09 -1.56 16.61
N TRP A 180 0.89 -0.99 16.52
CA TRP A 180 0.29 -0.55 15.25
C TRP A 180 1.08 0.61 14.63
N VAL A 181 1.41 1.66 15.39
CA VAL A 181 2.26 2.77 14.94
C VAL A 181 3.63 2.27 14.50
N PHE A 182 4.23 1.33 15.27
CA PHE A 182 5.50 0.72 14.88
C PHE A 182 5.41 0.05 13.50
N ARG A 183 4.37 -0.75 13.27
CA ARG A 183 4.13 -1.40 11.97
C ARG A 183 3.91 -0.39 10.84
N CYS A 184 3.09 0.64 11.05
CA CYS A 184 2.89 1.71 10.06
C CYS A 184 4.23 2.35 9.65
N ARG A 185 5.12 2.61 10.62
CA ARG A 185 6.46 3.16 10.36
C ARG A 185 7.37 2.16 9.63
N GLU A 186 7.24 0.85 9.88
CA GLU A 186 7.97 -0.18 9.11
C GLU A 186 7.49 -0.26 7.66
N GLU A 187 6.18 -0.35 7.44
CA GLU A 187 5.56 -0.40 6.11
C GLU A 187 5.87 0.86 5.29
N TYR A 188 5.89 2.03 5.94
CA TYR A 188 6.31 3.26 5.29
C TYR A 188 7.78 3.21 4.83
N ARG A 189 8.70 2.73 5.68
CA ARG A 189 10.13 2.59 5.31
C ARG A 189 10.34 1.54 4.22
N ALA A 190 9.52 0.50 4.21
CA ALA A 190 9.54 -0.54 3.19
C ALA A 190 8.88 -0.09 1.86
N GLY A 191 8.20 1.05 1.85
CA GLY A 191 7.46 1.54 0.67
C GLY A 191 6.17 0.76 0.39
N THR A 192 5.64 0.03 1.37
CA THR A 192 4.44 -0.81 1.22
C THR A 192 3.19 -0.20 1.84
N LEU A 193 3.31 0.91 2.58
CA LEU A 193 2.15 1.61 3.16
C LEU A 193 1.39 2.37 2.05
N PRO A 194 0.06 2.15 1.90
CA PRO A 194 -0.76 2.84 0.90
C PRO A 194 -0.70 4.38 0.98
N PRO A 195 -0.73 5.11 -0.15
CA PRO A 195 -0.60 6.59 -0.18
C PRO A 195 -1.67 7.34 0.62
N ASP A 196 -2.91 6.86 0.61
CA ASP A 196 -4.03 7.37 1.40
C ASP A 196 -3.76 7.25 2.91
N ARG A 197 -3.27 6.10 3.36
CA ARG A 197 -2.85 5.85 4.75
C ARG A 197 -1.69 6.76 5.19
N ILE A 198 -0.75 7.00 4.28
CA ILE A 198 0.34 7.98 4.49
C ILE A 198 -0.24 9.38 4.67
N ALA A 199 -1.16 9.79 3.80
CA ALA A 199 -1.77 11.12 3.83
C ALA A 199 -2.59 11.33 5.12
N GLU A 200 -3.31 10.32 5.60
CA GLU A 200 -4.06 10.37 6.86
C GLU A 200 -3.15 10.57 8.07
N LEU A 201 -2.14 9.71 8.24
CA LEU A 201 -1.21 9.82 9.38
C LEU A 201 -0.41 11.13 9.34
N THR A 202 -0.07 11.63 8.16
CA THR A 202 0.67 12.90 8.00
C THR A 202 -0.15 14.13 8.43
N LYS A 203 -1.49 14.05 8.43
CA LYS A 203 -2.36 15.13 8.93
C LYS A 203 -2.40 15.21 10.46
N LEU A 204 -1.93 14.19 11.17
CA LEU A 204 -2.00 14.16 12.62
C LEU A 204 -0.99 15.14 13.26
N PRO A 205 -1.40 15.89 14.29
CA PRO A 205 -0.53 16.85 14.96
C PRO A 205 0.68 16.15 15.58
N GLY A 206 1.87 16.69 15.31
CA GLY A 206 3.13 16.14 15.83
C GLY A 206 3.59 14.84 15.18
N TRP A 207 2.87 14.28 14.21
CA TRP A 207 3.28 13.06 13.52
C TRP A 207 4.54 13.27 12.68
N ARG A 208 5.44 12.28 12.75
CA ARG A 208 6.73 12.27 12.08
C ARG A 208 7.05 10.84 11.63
N TRP A 209 7.39 10.68 10.35
CA TRP A 209 7.84 9.41 9.78
C TRP A 209 9.31 9.13 10.10
N GLY A 210 10.10 10.19 10.29
CA GLY A 210 11.52 10.15 10.59
C GLY A 210 12.21 11.32 9.90
N ARG A 211 13.36 11.76 10.44
CA ARG A 211 14.02 13.01 10.01
C ARG A 211 14.23 13.11 8.49
N GLU A 212 14.65 12.03 7.83
CA GLU A 212 14.88 12.02 6.39
C GLU A 212 13.57 12.05 5.57
N SER A 213 12.61 11.21 5.95
CA SER A 213 11.29 11.12 5.32
C SER A 213 10.48 12.41 5.46
N ASP A 214 10.53 13.02 6.65
CA ASP A 214 9.88 14.30 6.94
C ASP A 214 10.49 15.40 6.07
N THR A 215 11.83 15.43 5.92
CA THR A 215 12.48 16.41 5.02
C THR A 215 12.20 16.16 3.53
N TRP A 216 11.92 14.93 3.12
CA TRP A 216 11.49 14.63 1.76
C TRP A 216 10.07 15.17 1.51
N ILE A 217 9.11 14.81 2.36
CA ILE A 217 7.71 15.26 2.24
C ILE A 217 7.63 16.79 2.31
N GLN A 218 8.28 17.41 3.29
CA GLN A 218 8.34 18.88 3.40
C GLN A 218 8.97 19.52 2.16
N GLY A 219 10.04 18.94 1.63
CA GLY A 219 10.71 19.47 0.45
C GLY A 219 9.88 19.36 -0.83
N VAL A 220 9.18 18.25 -1.04
CA VAL A 220 8.24 18.09 -2.17
C VAL A 220 7.09 19.08 -2.05
N SER A 221 6.44 19.17 -0.88
CA SER A 221 5.32 20.10 -0.66
C SER A 221 5.75 21.57 -0.85
N ALA A 222 6.91 21.95 -0.31
CA ALA A 222 7.47 23.29 -0.51
C ALA A 222 7.77 23.57 -2.00
N LEU A 223 8.26 22.57 -2.75
CA LEU A 223 8.52 22.72 -4.18
C LEU A 223 7.24 22.79 -5.01
N GLU A 224 6.19 22.05 -4.67
CA GLU A 224 4.86 22.13 -5.30
C GLU A 224 4.24 23.51 -5.10
N ALA A 225 4.26 24.02 -3.86
CA ALA A 225 3.80 25.37 -3.53
C ALA A 225 4.61 26.44 -4.27
N TYR A 226 5.94 26.30 -4.27
CA TYR A 226 6.83 27.17 -5.05
C TYR A 226 6.48 27.14 -6.54
N THR A 227 6.27 25.96 -7.11
CA THR A 227 5.93 25.79 -8.54
C THR A 227 4.58 26.39 -8.87
N THR A 228 3.61 26.34 -7.95
CA THR A 228 2.30 26.99 -8.10
C THR A 228 2.42 28.50 -8.20
N ILE A 229 3.30 29.12 -7.40
CA ILE A 229 3.49 30.58 -7.38
C ILE A 229 4.38 31.06 -8.54
N HIS A 230 5.44 30.31 -8.86
CA HIS A 230 6.48 30.76 -9.81
C HIS A 230 6.37 30.10 -11.19
N GLY A 231 5.51 29.11 -11.36
CA GLY A 231 5.34 28.35 -12.61
C GLY A 231 6.51 27.44 -12.96
N THR A 232 7.46 27.23 -12.05
CA THR A 232 8.67 26.42 -12.30
C THR A 232 9.23 25.78 -11.03
N ALA A 233 9.69 24.54 -11.14
CA ALA A 233 10.43 23.82 -10.11
C ALA A 233 11.95 24.11 -10.13
N ALA A 234 12.34 25.36 -10.42
CA ALA A 234 13.73 25.79 -10.54
C ALA A 234 14.11 26.90 -9.54
N PRO A 235 14.00 26.65 -8.21
CA PRO A 235 14.38 27.63 -7.21
C PRO A 235 15.87 27.97 -7.28
N ARG A 236 16.23 29.19 -6.84
CA ARG A 236 17.64 29.58 -6.67
C ARG A 236 18.28 28.71 -5.58
N GLN A 237 19.58 28.47 -5.65
CA GLN A 237 20.26 27.62 -4.67
C GLN A 237 20.16 28.19 -3.23
N SER A 238 20.06 29.50 -3.08
CA SER A 238 19.87 30.19 -1.79
C SER A 238 18.40 30.37 -1.38
N GLU A 239 17.45 29.80 -2.13
CA GLU A 239 16.03 30.01 -1.89
C GLU A 239 15.61 29.41 -0.53
N ILE A 240 14.97 30.25 0.29
CA ILE A 240 14.25 29.83 1.49
C ILE A 240 12.78 30.10 1.21
N PHE A 241 11.97 29.04 1.20
CA PHE A 241 10.55 29.11 0.93
C PHE A 241 9.80 28.60 2.16
N ASP A 242 8.99 29.48 2.75
CA ASP A 242 8.22 29.20 3.97
C ASP A 242 9.06 28.62 5.13
N GLY A 243 10.24 29.22 5.34
CA GLY A 243 11.21 28.79 6.37
C GLY A 243 12.03 27.53 6.00
N PHE A 244 11.75 26.88 4.88
CA PHE A 244 12.47 25.71 4.39
C PHE A 244 13.56 26.10 3.39
N SER A 245 14.78 25.56 3.55
CA SER A 245 15.91 25.80 2.61
C SER A 245 15.74 25.01 1.31
N LEU A 246 14.74 25.41 0.52
CA LEU A 246 14.28 24.73 -0.69
C LEU A 246 15.38 24.63 -1.75
N GLY A 247 16.15 25.70 -1.94
CA GLY A 247 17.24 25.72 -2.92
C GLY A 247 18.32 24.67 -2.67
N GLN A 248 18.72 24.50 -1.41
CA GLN A 248 19.70 23.49 -1.00
C GLN A 248 19.12 22.08 -1.08
N TRP A 249 17.86 21.91 -0.69
CA TRP A 249 17.16 20.63 -0.81
C TRP A 249 17.11 20.16 -2.26
N VAL A 250 16.67 21.01 -3.20
CA VAL A 250 16.65 20.70 -4.65
C VAL A 250 18.05 20.39 -5.17
N HIS A 251 19.08 21.15 -4.75
CA HIS A 251 20.46 20.89 -5.12
C HIS A 251 20.91 19.49 -4.68
N HIS A 252 20.61 19.07 -3.44
CA HIS A 252 20.90 17.73 -2.96
C HIS A 252 20.16 16.67 -3.77
N ARG A 253 18.88 16.87 -4.13
CA ARG A 253 18.13 15.91 -4.95
C ARG A 253 18.74 15.69 -6.33
N ARG A 254 19.21 16.74 -6.99
CA ARG A 254 19.94 16.63 -8.26
C ARG A 254 21.26 15.87 -8.11
N ARG A 255 21.99 16.09 -7.00
CA ARG A 255 23.20 15.33 -6.69
C ARG A 255 22.89 13.85 -6.46
N ASP A 256 21.88 13.56 -5.63
CA ASP A 256 21.49 12.20 -5.27
C ASP A 256 21.01 11.41 -6.51
N TYR A 257 20.33 12.07 -7.45
CA TYR A 257 19.99 11.50 -8.76
C TYR A 257 21.24 11.11 -9.55
N LYS A 258 22.20 12.03 -9.67
CA LYS A 258 23.46 11.79 -10.39
C LYS A 258 24.28 10.64 -9.80
N THR A 259 24.17 10.39 -8.50
CA THR A 259 24.84 9.28 -7.82
C THR A 259 24.03 7.99 -7.77
N GLY A 260 22.80 7.98 -8.31
CA GLY A 260 21.91 6.80 -8.27
C GLY A 260 21.34 6.49 -6.89
N ALA A 261 21.27 7.48 -6.00
CA ALA A 261 20.80 7.32 -4.62
C ALA A 261 19.29 7.55 -4.44
N LEU A 262 18.59 8.01 -5.48
CA LEU A 262 17.13 8.16 -5.47
C LEU A 262 16.43 6.89 -5.95
N THR A 263 15.30 6.56 -5.32
CA THR A 263 14.40 5.50 -5.78
C THR A 263 13.61 5.96 -7.01
N ILE A 264 13.05 5.01 -7.77
CA ILE A 264 12.28 5.29 -8.98
C ILE A 264 11.05 6.17 -8.66
N GLU A 265 10.40 5.94 -7.53
CA GLU A 265 9.22 6.69 -7.09
C GLU A 265 9.59 8.15 -6.81
N LYS A 266 10.72 8.37 -6.12
CA LYS A 266 11.23 9.72 -5.83
C LYS A 266 11.60 10.48 -7.09
N ILE A 267 12.15 9.79 -8.09
CA ILE A 267 12.44 10.36 -9.41
C ILE A 267 11.14 10.79 -10.09
N ALA A 268 10.16 9.88 -10.17
CA ALA A 268 8.87 10.15 -10.80
C ALA A 268 8.11 11.31 -10.11
N THR A 269 8.17 11.42 -8.78
CA THR A 269 7.57 12.54 -8.04
C THR A 269 8.18 13.89 -8.45
N LEU A 270 9.49 13.97 -8.64
CA LEU A 270 10.13 15.23 -9.02
C LEU A 270 9.93 15.56 -10.50
N GLU A 271 9.95 14.55 -11.36
CA GLU A 271 9.73 14.70 -12.81
C GLU A 271 8.31 15.12 -13.18
N SER A 272 7.32 14.88 -12.32
CA SER A 272 5.95 15.34 -12.54
C SER A 272 5.78 16.86 -12.33
N LEU A 273 6.76 17.53 -11.71
CA LEU A 273 6.67 18.96 -11.40
C LEU A 273 7.00 19.82 -12.63
N PRO A 274 6.14 20.80 -12.99
CA PRO A 274 6.40 21.70 -14.11
C PRO A 274 7.75 22.43 -14.02
N GLY A 275 8.56 22.30 -15.07
CA GLY A 275 9.87 22.94 -15.16
C GLY A 275 10.96 22.28 -14.29
N TRP A 276 10.74 21.06 -13.80
CA TRP A 276 11.81 20.26 -13.21
C TRP A 276 12.87 19.91 -14.25
N ASP A 277 14.12 19.92 -13.82
CA ASP A 277 15.29 19.60 -14.63
C ASP A 277 16.39 19.07 -13.71
N TRP A 278 16.94 17.90 -14.05
CA TRP A 278 18.01 17.26 -13.31
C TRP A 278 19.36 17.95 -13.49
N ASP A 279 19.60 18.60 -14.64
CA ASP A 279 20.80 19.39 -14.90
C ASP A 279 20.49 20.75 -15.56
N PRO A 280 20.05 21.74 -14.76
CA PRO A 280 19.77 23.08 -15.27
C PRO A 280 20.99 23.79 -15.86
N PHE A 281 22.21 23.40 -15.50
CA PHE A 281 23.42 24.01 -16.04
C PHE A 281 23.67 23.50 -17.46
N GLU A 282 23.48 22.20 -17.70
CA GLU A 282 23.54 21.63 -19.05
C GLU A 282 22.42 22.18 -19.93
N SER A 283 21.17 22.16 -19.47
CA SER A 283 20.03 22.68 -20.25
C SER A 283 20.17 24.16 -20.62
N ARG A 284 20.75 24.99 -19.74
CA ARG A 284 21.07 26.40 -20.06
C ARG A 284 22.16 26.53 -21.11
N TRP A 285 23.19 25.68 -21.05
CA TRP A 285 24.25 25.65 -22.03
C TRP A 285 23.72 25.21 -23.41
N GLU A 286 22.94 24.13 -23.46
CA GLU A 286 22.28 23.64 -24.66
C GLU A 286 21.38 24.69 -25.31
N ARG A 287 20.62 25.45 -24.50
CA ARG A 287 19.82 26.57 -24.99
C ARG A 287 20.69 27.62 -25.68
N GLY A 288 21.81 28.02 -25.07
CA GLY A 288 22.73 28.99 -25.66
C GLY A 288 23.38 28.48 -26.95
N PHE A 289 23.78 27.21 -26.96
CA PHE A 289 24.34 26.55 -28.14
C PHE A 289 23.32 26.48 -29.29
N SER A 290 22.06 26.14 -28.99
CA SER A 290 20.97 26.14 -29.97
C SER A 290 20.73 27.54 -30.56
N VAL A 291 20.68 28.58 -29.72
CA VAL A 291 20.53 29.97 -30.18
C VAL A 291 21.71 30.41 -31.05
N LEU A 292 22.94 30.03 -30.69
CA LEU A 292 24.11 30.29 -31.53
C LEU A 292 24.01 29.57 -32.87
N THR A 293 23.59 28.30 -32.88
CA THR A 293 23.42 27.51 -34.09
C THR A 293 22.39 28.16 -35.04
N GLN A 294 21.28 28.68 -34.50
CA GLN A 294 20.29 29.44 -35.26
C GLN A 294 20.84 30.78 -35.78
N PHE A 295 21.73 31.44 -35.04
CA PHE A 295 22.43 32.62 -35.54
C PHE A 295 23.38 32.30 -36.69
N VAL A 296 24.15 31.21 -36.56
CA VAL A 296 25.07 30.71 -37.59
C VAL A 296 24.31 30.36 -38.87
N ALA A 297 23.16 29.67 -38.75
CA ALA A 297 22.33 29.34 -39.91
C ALA A 297 21.84 30.57 -40.69
N ARG A 298 21.64 31.71 -40.01
CA ARG A 298 21.19 32.97 -40.64
C ARG A 298 22.32 33.84 -41.15
N SER A 299 23.47 33.84 -40.47
CA SER A 299 24.56 34.81 -40.69
C SER A 299 25.78 34.18 -41.38
N GLY A 300 25.85 32.85 -41.46
CA GLY A 300 26.97 32.10 -42.04
C GLY A 300 28.20 31.98 -41.13
N HIS A 301 28.21 32.60 -39.95
CA HIS A 301 29.36 32.57 -39.04
C HIS A 301 28.97 32.60 -37.55
N ALA A 302 29.83 32.08 -36.68
CA ALA A 302 29.67 32.02 -35.22
C ALA A 302 30.36 33.20 -34.51
N ARG A 303 30.22 34.40 -35.09
CA ARG A 303 30.82 35.65 -34.57
C ARG A 303 29.75 36.72 -34.30
N PRO A 304 28.76 36.46 -33.44
CA PRO A 304 27.78 37.49 -33.09
C PRO A 304 28.48 38.68 -32.41
N PRO A 305 28.09 39.93 -32.71
CA PRO A 305 28.52 41.09 -31.94
C PRO A 305 28.25 40.90 -30.44
N ARG A 306 29.02 41.53 -29.56
CA ARG A 306 28.83 41.40 -28.10
C ARG A 306 27.42 41.84 -27.66
N SER A 307 26.82 42.81 -28.35
CA SER A 307 25.47 43.30 -28.12
C SER A 307 24.37 42.47 -28.78
N ALA A 308 24.71 41.37 -29.46
CA ALA A 308 23.71 40.57 -30.19
C ALA A 308 22.72 39.90 -29.23
N VAL A 309 21.43 40.11 -29.51
CA VAL A 309 20.30 39.47 -28.84
C VAL A 309 19.49 38.71 -29.89
N THR A 310 19.12 37.46 -29.61
CA THR A 310 18.19 36.67 -30.45
C THR A 310 16.94 36.39 -29.65
N GLY A 311 15.81 36.99 -30.04
CA GLY A 311 14.60 37.02 -29.21
C GLY A 311 14.87 37.81 -27.92
N THR A 312 14.78 37.14 -26.77
CA THR A 312 15.17 37.68 -25.45
C THR A 312 16.53 37.18 -24.97
N TYR A 313 17.22 36.35 -25.76
CA TYR A 313 18.46 35.69 -25.34
C TYR A 313 19.70 36.54 -25.66
N PRO A 314 20.54 36.91 -24.66
CA PRO A 314 21.74 37.73 -24.87
C PRO A 314 22.90 36.88 -25.45
N LEU A 315 22.77 36.52 -26.73
CA LEU A 315 23.68 35.62 -27.43
C LEU A 315 25.14 36.11 -27.42
N GLY A 316 25.37 37.41 -27.65
CA GLY A 316 26.71 37.98 -27.67
C GLY A 316 27.45 37.85 -26.33
N GLU A 317 26.74 38.03 -25.22
CA GLU A 317 27.28 37.84 -23.87
C GLU A 317 27.56 36.37 -23.56
N TRP A 318 26.65 35.49 -23.98
CA TRP A 318 26.82 34.04 -23.80
C TRP A 318 28.06 33.52 -24.55
N VAL A 319 28.26 33.92 -25.82
CA VAL A 319 29.46 33.58 -26.61
C VAL A 319 30.73 34.13 -25.95
N SER A 320 30.71 35.40 -25.51
CA SER A 320 31.83 36.00 -24.78
C SER A 320 32.19 35.19 -23.52
N THR A 321 31.18 34.69 -22.82
CA THR A 321 31.35 33.85 -21.63
C THR A 321 31.98 32.50 -21.97
N GLN A 322 31.55 31.83 -23.06
CA GLN A 322 32.16 30.56 -23.50
C GLN A 322 33.65 30.73 -23.82
N ARG A 323 34.01 31.80 -24.55
CA ARG A 323 35.41 32.10 -24.89
C ARG A 323 36.27 32.37 -23.66
N LYS A 324 35.75 33.11 -22.68
CA LYS A 324 36.43 33.33 -21.38
C LYS A 324 36.62 32.02 -20.60
N HIS A 325 35.61 31.14 -20.60
CA HIS A 325 35.71 29.85 -19.93
C HIS A 325 36.75 28.94 -20.58
N HIS A 326 36.84 28.92 -21.91
CA HIS A 326 37.89 28.21 -22.63
C HIS A 326 39.28 28.74 -22.29
N HIS A 327 39.49 30.07 -22.37
CA HIS A 327 40.78 30.70 -22.03
C HIS A 327 41.22 30.43 -20.59
N ARG A 328 40.26 30.29 -19.66
CA ARG A 328 40.52 29.94 -18.25
C ARG A 328 40.68 28.44 -18.00
N GLY A 329 40.53 27.60 -19.01
CA GLY A 329 40.62 26.13 -18.89
C GLY A 329 39.46 25.48 -18.12
N VAL A 330 38.31 26.17 -17.98
CA VAL A 330 37.14 25.68 -17.23
C VAL A 330 35.97 25.24 -18.11
N LEU A 331 36.11 25.36 -19.44
CA LEU A 331 35.14 24.82 -20.39
C LEU A 331 35.45 23.33 -20.64
N SER A 332 34.44 22.47 -20.58
CA SER A 332 34.66 21.04 -20.84
C SER A 332 35.08 20.79 -22.30
N ALA A 333 35.93 19.79 -22.52
CA ALA A 333 36.42 19.44 -23.85
C ALA A 333 35.28 19.14 -24.85
N ALA A 334 34.22 18.48 -24.40
CA ALA A 334 33.05 18.20 -25.22
C ALA A 334 32.33 19.49 -25.68
N ARG A 335 32.18 20.49 -24.79
CA ARG A 335 31.57 21.78 -25.13
C ARG A 335 32.46 22.59 -26.06
N ALA A 336 33.78 22.55 -25.85
CA ALA A 336 34.75 23.19 -26.75
C ALA A 336 34.68 22.61 -28.17
N ALA A 337 34.75 21.28 -28.29
CA ALA A 337 34.68 20.59 -29.58
C ALA A 337 33.40 20.90 -30.35
N ARG A 338 32.25 21.01 -29.66
CA ARG A 338 30.97 21.39 -30.30
C ARG A 338 30.96 22.82 -30.83
N LEU A 339 31.61 23.74 -30.14
CA LEU A 339 31.70 25.14 -30.57
C LEU A 339 32.65 25.29 -31.76
N GLU A 340 33.75 24.54 -31.79
CA GLU A 340 34.74 24.53 -32.89
C GLU A 340 34.16 24.02 -34.22
N GLN A 341 33.13 23.18 -34.17
CA GLN A 341 32.41 22.72 -35.36
C GLN A 341 31.57 23.83 -36.02
N LEU A 342 31.33 24.96 -35.35
CA LEU A 342 30.53 26.03 -35.92
C LEU A 342 31.37 26.89 -36.88
N PRO A 343 30.89 27.12 -38.13
CA PRO A 343 31.58 27.96 -39.10
C PRO A 343 32.00 29.32 -38.53
N GLY A 344 33.28 29.65 -38.67
CA GLY A 344 33.82 30.93 -38.22
C GLY A 344 33.95 31.09 -36.70
N TRP A 345 33.80 30.03 -35.90
CA TRP A 345 34.19 30.07 -34.48
C TRP A 345 35.69 30.36 -34.34
N ARG A 346 36.06 31.17 -33.33
CA ARG A 346 37.45 31.50 -32.97
C ARG A 346 37.56 31.68 -31.46
N TRP A 347 38.64 31.19 -30.87
CA TRP A 347 39.00 31.34 -29.47
C TRP A 347 39.78 32.64 -29.22
N ILE A 348 39.90 33.04 -27.95
CA ILE A 348 40.74 34.19 -27.56
C ILE A 348 42.20 33.77 -27.74
N GLY A 349 42.92 34.43 -28.65
CA GLY A 349 44.32 34.14 -28.96
C GLY A 349 44.57 33.63 -30.39
N ASP A 350 43.53 33.29 -31.15
CA ASP A 350 43.63 32.84 -32.56
C ASP A 350 44.02 33.98 -33.54
N GLU A 351 44.51 35.13 -33.06
CA GLU A 351 44.83 36.33 -33.86
C GLU A 351 46.30 36.41 -34.33
N GLN A 352 47.07 35.35 -34.20
CA GLN A 352 48.41 35.28 -34.78
C GLN A 352 48.45 34.08 -35.72
N HIS A 353 48.91 34.30 -36.96
CA HIS A 353 48.99 33.38 -38.11
C HIS A 353 47.77 33.43 -39.04
N GLU A 354 47.65 34.56 -39.75
CA GLU A 354 47.12 34.58 -41.13
C GLU A 354 48.17 35.23 -42.02
#